data_AF-A0A9D6PIS2-F1
#
_entry.id   AF-A0A9D6PIS2-F1
#
_cell.length_a   1.000
_cell.length_b   1.000
_cell.length_c   1.000
_cell.angle_alpha   90.00
_cell.angle_beta   90.00
_cell.angle_gamma   90.00
#
_symmetry.space_group_name_H-M   'P 1'
#
loop_
_entity.id
_entity.type
_entity.pdbx_description
1 polymer ?
#
loop_
_entity_poly.entity_id
_entity_poly.type
_entity_poly.pdbx_seq_one_letter_code
_entity_poly.pdbx_strand_id
1 'polypeptide(L)'
;MTFKQFIGSGDVGIIGIINTVIVPVIFAFAFVVFIWGIVKYFFISGDDETKRSDGRQFAFWGILGMVVLLSVWGFVNLLLSTLGIMPRA
;
A
#
# COMPACT_ATOMS: atom_id res chain seq x y z
N MET A 1 -18.79 -0.66 -29.93
CA MET A 1 -17.94 -0.79 -28.73
C MET A 1 -18.61 -1.82 -27.84
N THR A 2 -18.09 -3.04 -27.80
CA THR A 2 -18.75 -4.18 -27.13
C THR A 2 -18.56 -4.07 -25.62
N PHE A 3 -19.48 -4.62 -24.81
CA PHE A 3 -19.36 -4.66 -23.33
C PHE A 3 -17.99 -5.17 -22.86
N LYS A 4 -17.44 -6.17 -23.55
CA LYS A 4 -16.08 -6.72 -23.33
C LYS A 4 -14.94 -5.68 -23.44
N GLN A 5 -15.13 -4.63 -24.24
CA GLN A 5 -14.22 -3.49 -24.42
C GLN A 5 -14.40 -2.41 -23.33
N PHE A 6 -15.56 -2.39 -22.66
CA PHE A 6 -15.87 -1.47 -21.56
C PHE A 6 -15.27 -1.95 -20.24
N ILE A 7 -15.38 -3.25 -19.94
CA ILE A 7 -14.79 -3.88 -18.74
C ILE A 7 -13.30 -4.24 -18.90
N GLY A 8 -12.78 -4.30 -20.14
CA GLY A 8 -11.38 -4.51 -20.44
C GLY A 8 -11.00 -5.98 -20.61
N SER A 9 -10.45 -6.32 -21.77
CA SER A 9 -9.85 -7.62 -22.03
C SER A 9 -8.33 -7.49 -21.86
N GLY A 10 -7.84 -7.50 -20.61
CA GLY A 10 -6.43 -7.27 -20.29
C GLY A 10 -6.15 -5.84 -19.79
N ASP A 11 -5.02 -5.25 -20.17
CA ASP A 11 -4.53 -3.97 -19.61
C ASP A 11 -5.33 -2.73 -20.04
N VAL A 12 -6.21 -2.88 -21.02
CA VAL A 12 -7.03 -1.80 -21.59
C VAL A 12 -8.50 -2.00 -21.21
N GLY A 13 -8.85 -1.50 -20.03
CA GLY A 13 -10.22 -1.27 -19.53
C GLY A 13 -10.20 -0.84 -18.07
N ILE A 14 -11.39 -0.60 -17.49
CA ILE A 14 -11.52 -0.04 -16.12
C ILE A 14 -10.76 -0.89 -15.10
N ILE A 15 -10.83 -2.22 -15.22
CA ILE A 15 -10.14 -3.16 -14.33
C ILE A 15 -8.61 -3.10 -14.52
N GLY A 16 -8.13 -2.98 -15.77
CA GLY A 16 -6.71 -2.83 -16.09
C GLY A 16 -6.12 -1.53 -15.52
N ILE A 17 -6.84 -0.41 -15.62
CA ILE A 17 -6.40 0.87 -15.04
C ILE A 17 -6.35 0.81 -13.51
N ILE A 18 -7.33 0.16 -12.88
CA ILE A 18 -7.33 -0.01 -11.42
C ILE A 18 -6.09 -0.80 -10.99
N ASN A 19 -5.80 -1.92 -11.65
CA ASN A 19 -4.71 -2.80 -11.24
C ASN A 19 -3.32 -2.21 -11.56
N THR A 20 -3.16 -1.56 -12.71
CA THR A 20 -1.86 -1.05 -13.19
C THR A 20 -1.53 0.34 -12.67
N VAL A 21 -2.53 1.16 -12.32
CA VAL A 21 -2.33 2.55 -11.91
C VAL A 21 -2.78 2.80 -10.48
N ILE A 22 -4.01 2.44 -10.13
CA ILE A 22 -4.59 2.82 -8.83
C ILE A 22 -3.92 2.06 -7.67
N VAL A 23 -3.78 0.74 -7.80
CA VAL A 23 -3.12 -0.09 -6.78
C VAL A 23 -1.69 0.39 -6.46
N PRO A 24 -0.79 0.56 -7.44
CA PRO A 24 0.57 1.05 -7.16
C PRO A 24 0.60 2.49 -6.67
N VAL A 25 -0.32 3.37 -7.09
CA VAL A 25 -0.39 4.75 -6.59
C VAL A 25 -0.79 4.80 -5.12
N ILE A 26 -1.77 3.98 -4.69
CA ILE A 26 -2.15 3.87 -3.27
C ILE A 26 -0.97 3.35 -2.44
N PHE A 27 -0.25 2.36 -2.96
CA PHE A 27 0.98 1.85 -2.33
C PHE A 27 2.04 2.95 -2.17
N ALA A 28 2.30 3.71 -3.23
CA ALA A 28 3.24 4.81 -3.20
C ALA A 28 2.83 5.88 -2.17
N PHE A 29 1.55 6.22 -2.11
CA PHE A 29 1.04 7.20 -1.15
C PHE A 29 1.17 6.71 0.30
N ALA A 30 0.82 5.45 0.56
CA ALA A 30 1.00 4.81 1.87
C ALA A 30 2.48 4.78 2.28
N PHE A 31 3.38 4.49 1.34
CA PHE A 31 4.83 4.49 1.58
C PHE A 31 5.37 5.89 1.92
N VAL A 32 4.90 6.93 1.22
CA VAL A 32 5.28 8.33 1.51
C VAL A 32 4.79 8.75 2.90
N VAL A 33 3.54 8.44 3.27
CA VAL A 33 3.00 8.72 4.61
C VAL A 33 3.79 7.96 5.68
N PHE A 34 4.20 6.73 5.40
CA PHE A 34 5.05 5.96 6.30
C PHE A 34 6.41 6.62 6.53
N ILE A 35 7.12 7.02 5.46
CA ILE A 35 8.40 7.73 5.56
C ILE A 35 8.22 9.05 6.33
N TRP A 36 7.15 9.80 6.04
CA TRP A 36 6.84 11.03 6.77
C TRP A 36 6.62 10.79 8.27
N GLY A 37 5.96 9.68 8.63
CA GLY A 37 5.80 9.25 10.02
C GLY A 37 7.13 9.00 10.74
N ILE A 38 8.08 8.31 10.07
CA ILE A 38 9.42 8.06 10.62
C ILE A 38 10.19 9.37 10.79
N VAL A 39 10.20 10.23 9.75
CA VAL A 39 10.94 11.49 9.77
C VAL A 39 10.40 12.42 10.86
N LYS A 40 9.07 12.54 10.99
CA LYS A 40 8.44 13.31 12.07
C LYS A 40 8.85 12.79 13.45
N TYR A 41 8.90 11.47 13.63
CA TYR A 41 9.32 10.88 14.91
C TYR A 41 10.79 11.14 15.23
N PHE A 42 11.69 10.92 14.27
CA PHE A 42 13.13 11.05 14.50
C PHE A 42 13.60 12.51 14.61
N PHE A 43 13.04 13.43 13.83
CA PHE A 43 13.52 14.81 13.75
C PHE A 43 12.77 15.80 14.65
N ILE A 44 11.49 15.58 14.97
CA ILE A 44 10.67 16.56 15.71
C ILE A 44 10.49 16.19 17.20
N SER A 45 10.62 14.90 17.57
CA SER A 45 10.42 14.42 18.95
C SER A 45 11.70 14.33 19.79
N GLY A 46 12.83 14.91 19.34
CA GLY A 46 14.12 14.79 20.03
C GLY A 46 14.21 15.48 21.40
N ASP A 47 13.50 16.60 21.58
CA ASP A 47 13.72 17.54 22.70
C ASP A 47 12.69 17.50 23.84
N ASP A 48 11.52 16.83 23.68
CA ASP A 48 10.46 16.80 24.70
C ASP A 48 10.05 15.34 25.07
N GLU A 49 10.09 14.98 26.36
CA GLU A 49 9.71 13.63 26.84
C GLU A 49 8.24 13.26 26.57
N THR A 50 7.33 14.23 26.58
CA THR A 50 5.90 14.02 26.23
C THR A 50 5.70 13.74 24.75
N LYS A 51 6.48 14.37 23.86
CA LYS A 51 6.44 14.10 22.42
C LYS A 51 7.10 12.78 22.03
N ARG A 52 7.91 12.19 22.91
CA ARG A 52 8.46 10.84 22.74
C ARG A 52 7.43 9.73 22.95
N SER A 53 6.47 9.86 23.87
CA SER A 53 5.42 8.84 24.02
C SER A 53 4.48 8.83 22.82
N ASP A 54 4.00 10.00 22.42
CA ASP A 54 3.08 10.15 21.29
C ASP A 54 3.75 9.78 19.97
N GLY A 55 5.02 10.16 19.83
CA GLY A 55 5.85 9.77 18.70
C GLY A 55 6.05 8.25 18.59
N ARG A 56 6.31 7.56 19.70
CA ARG A 56 6.44 6.09 19.71
C ARG A 56 5.14 5.41 19.31
N GLN A 57 4.01 5.91 19.79
CA GLN A 57 2.71 5.39 19.41
C GLN A 57 2.46 5.61 17.91
N PHE A 58 2.74 6.81 17.39
CA PHE A 58 2.64 7.09 15.95
C PHE A 58 3.54 6.21 15.09
N ALA A 59 4.79 5.98 15.50
CA ALA A 59 5.71 5.08 14.81
C ALA A 59 5.20 3.63 14.82
N PHE A 60 4.66 3.17 15.95
CA PHE A 60 4.04 1.85 16.06
C PHE A 60 2.85 1.70 15.10
N TRP A 61 1.96 2.69 15.04
CA TRP A 61 0.84 2.70 14.09
C TRP A 61 1.30 2.74 12.63
N GLY A 62 2.38 3.47 12.32
CA GLY A 62 2.98 3.51 10.99
C GLY A 62 3.54 2.15 10.56
N ILE A 63 4.31 1.49 11.44
CA ILE A 63 4.87 0.16 11.18
C ILE A 63 3.76 -0.88 11.05
N LEU A 64 2.76 -0.84 11.93
CA LEU A 64 1.60 -1.73 11.87
C LEU A 64 0.83 -1.55 10.55
N GLY A 65 0.66 -0.32 10.08
CA GLY A 65 0.05 -0.01 8.79
C GLY A 65 0.80 -0.63 7.61
N MET A 66 2.13 -0.58 7.60
CA MET A 66 2.92 -1.25 6.56
C MET A 66 2.81 -2.77 6.61
N VAL A 67 2.87 -3.36 7.81
CA VAL A 67 2.76 -4.81 7.97
C VAL A 67 1.42 -5.30 7.46
N VAL A 68 0.32 -4.59 7.74
CA VAL A 68 -1.01 -4.95 7.23
C VAL A 68 -1.08 -4.82 5.71
N LEU A 69 -0.56 -3.72 5.14
CA LEU A 69 -0.57 -3.49 3.70
C LEU A 69 0.22 -4.56 2.92
N LEU A 70 1.40 -4.92 3.42
CA LEU A 70 2.21 -6.02 2.87
C LEU A 70 1.57 -7.39 3.09
N SER A 71 0.94 -7.61 4.25
CA SER A 71 0.26 -8.88 4.57
C SER A 71 -0.92 -9.13 3.63
N VAL A 72 -1.76 -8.13 3.39
CA VAL A 72 -2.91 -8.25 2.47
C VAL A 72 -2.42 -8.55 1.05
N TRP A 73 -1.42 -7.83 0.55
CA TRP A 73 -0.94 -8.05 -0.82
C TRP A 73 -0.13 -9.34 -0.98
N GLY A 74 0.67 -9.70 0.02
CA GLY A 74 1.36 -10.99 0.09
C GLY A 74 0.37 -12.16 0.12
N PHE A 75 -0.72 -12.03 0.87
CA PHE A 75 -1.80 -13.00 0.90
C PHE A 75 -2.54 -13.09 -0.44
N VAL A 76 -2.87 -11.96 -1.07
CA VAL A 76 -3.46 -11.92 -2.41
C VAL A 76 -2.56 -12.63 -3.42
N ASN A 77 -1.26 -12.35 -3.42
CA ASN A 77 -0.30 -13.04 -4.29
C ASN A 77 -0.24 -14.54 -4.05
N LEU A 78 -0.23 -14.97 -2.79
CA LEU A 78 -0.24 -16.38 -2.42
C LEU A 78 -1.50 -17.06 -2.94
N LEU A 79 -2.65 -16.42 -2.80
CA LEU A 79 -3.94 -16.93 -3.26
C LEU A 79 -3.99 -17.00 -4.79
N LEU A 80 -3.55 -15.95 -5.49
CA LEU A 80 -3.47 -15.94 -6.96
C LEU A 80 -2.49 -16.99 -7.50
N SER A 81 -1.36 -17.20 -6.82
CA SER A 81 -0.40 -18.25 -7.15
C SER A 81 -0.98 -19.64 -6.94
N THR A 82 -1.72 -19.85 -5.85
CA THR A 82 -2.37 -21.14 -5.53
C THR A 82 -3.49 -21.46 -6.51
N LEU A 83 -4.21 -20.44 -6.98
CA LEU A 83 -5.29 -20.57 -7.96
C LEU A 83 -4.79 -20.60 -9.42
N GLY A 84 -3.47 -20.46 -9.67
CA GLY A 84 -2.88 -20.51 -11.01
C GLY A 84 -3.20 -19.31 -11.90
N ILE A 85 -3.71 -18.22 -11.32
CA ILE A 85 -4.11 -16.97 -11.99
C ILE A 85 -3.10 -15.84 -11.78
N MET A 86 -1.88 -16.17 -11.34
CA MET A 86 -0.81 -15.19 -11.13
C MET A 86 -0.70 -14.27 -12.36
N PRO A 87 -1.03 -12.97 -12.21
CA PRO A 87 -0.83 -12.01 -13.28
C PRO A 87 0.67 -12.00 -13.57
N ARG A 88 1.08 -12.46 -14.75
CA ARG A 88 2.45 -12.25 -15.21
C ARG A 88 2.65 -10.74 -15.27
N ALA A 89 3.63 -10.26 -14.49
CA ALA A 89 4.15 -8.91 -14.64
C ALA A 89 4.61 -8.66 -16.07
#